data_AF-A0A927HKU3-F1
#
_entry.id   AF-A0A927HKU3-F1
#
_cell.length_a   1.000
_cell.length_b   1.000
_cell.length_c   1.000
_cell.angle_alpha   90.00
_cell.angle_beta   90.00
_cell.angle_gamma   90.00
#
_symmetry.space_group_name_H-M   'P 1'
#
loop_
_entity.id
_entity.type
_entity.pdbx_description
1 polymer ?
#
loop_
_entity_poly.entity_id
_entity_poly.type
_entity_poly.pdbx_seq_one_letter_code
_entity_poly.pdbx_strand_id
1 'polypeptide(L)'
;MSKPLQVERDSQGIIIFKQRILKFIHGPVTPGEVDNFKFQPIIRLWKTGNITSGALSGQIAAFIAYTAQYGGGSQVSNIPIYAGSGSITQVACSITTPNLVFPIGDVLASSFGSSIGTTPANASNIQNLGLNCDAGANINVALNGTQNPDVGTTSILALTNRGSADVAKGVGVQLLYNGSPFILNNRIVLKRSSGGQETFPLTARYYQTKTAVTTGKANASATLDLTYQ
;
A
#
# COMPACT_ATOMS: atom_id res chain seq x y z
N MET A 1 30.05 -13.34 29.41
CA MET A 1 29.34 -13.88 28.23
C MET A 1 27.95 -13.24 28.15
N SER A 2 27.68 -12.46 27.11
CA SER A 2 26.34 -11.88 26.87
C SER A 2 25.40 -12.98 26.37
N LYS A 3 24.29 -13.24 27.07
CA LYS A 3 23.20 -14.08 26.54
C LYS A 3 22.13 -13.19 25.90
N PRO A 4 21.55 -13.57 24.74
CA PRO A 4 20.53 -12.77 24.08
C PRO A 4 19.24 -12.67 24.90
N LEU A 5 18.59 -11.50 24.80
CA LEU A 5 17.23 -11.24 25.29
C LEU A 5 16.26 -12.24 24.67
N GLN A 6 15.41 -12.85 25.49
CA GLN A 6 14.36 -13.76 25.03
C GLN A 6 13.08 -12.96 24.79
N VAL A 7 12.52 -13.11 23.59
CA VAL A 7 11.22 -12.54 23.21
C VAL A 7 10.16 -13.58 23.53
N GLU A 8 9.23 -13.25 24.42
CA GLU A 8 8.09 -14.13 24.74
C GLU A 8 6.81 -13.41 24.31
N ARG A 9 5.98 -14.08 23.50
CA ARG A 9 4.67 -13.55 23.09
C ARG A 9 3.65 -13.92 24.16
N ASP A 10 2.83 -12.97 24.58
CA ASP A 10 1.58 -13.32 25.26
C ASP A 10 0.47 -13.66 24.25
N SER A 11 -0.64 -14.21 24.74
CA SER A 11 -1.79 -14.65 23.94
C SER A 11 -2.58 -13.52 23.26
N GLN A 12 -2.18 -12.26 23.44
CA GLN A 12 -2.79 -11.06 22.85
C GLN A 12 -1.87 -10.35 21.82
N GLY A 13 -0.66 -10.85 21.60
CA GLY A 13 0.25 -10.33 20.58
C GLY A 13 0.99 -9.04 20.98
N ILE A 14 0.94 -8.64 22.25
CA ILE A 14 1.72 -7.51 22.78
C ILE A 14 3.15 -7.99 23.07
N ILE A 15 4.15 -7.33 22.46
CA ILE A 15 5.56 -7.60 22.77
C ILE A 15 5.92 -6.88 24.07
N ILE A 16 5.88 -7.59 25.19
CA ILE A 16 6.39 -7.09 26.46
C ILE A 16 7.92 -7.22 26.43
N PHE A 17 8.64 -6.10 26.55
CA PHE A 17 10.07 -6.12 26.85
C PHE A 17 10.25 -6.61 28.29
N LYS A 18 10.35 -7.92 28.52
CA LYS A 18 10.89 -8.43 29.78
C LYS A 18 12.36 -8.03 29.84
N GLN A 19 12.65 -6.96 30.58
CA GLN A 19 14.02 -6.54 30.87
C GLN A 19 14.68 -7.69 31.65
N ARG A 20 15.52 -8.47 30.96
CA ARG A 20 16.30 -9.50 31.65
C ARG A 20 17.32 -8.75 32.49
N ILE A 21 17.14 -8.74 33.80
CA ILE A 21 18.09 -8.16 34.75
C ILE A 21 19.44 -8.82 34.49
N LEU A 22 20.36 -8.09 33.87
CA LEU A 22 21.76 -8.50 33.77
C LEU A 22 22.35 -8.34 35.18
N LYS A 23 22.33 -9.42 35.95
CA LYS A 23 23.09 -9.50 37.21
C LYS A 23 24.57 -9.61 36.84
N PHE A 24 25.31 -8.52 37.02
CA PHE A 24 26.76 -8.54 37.02
C PHE A 24 27.21 -8.84 38.45
N ILE A 25 27.71 -10.05 38.69
CA ILE A 25 28.35 -10.41 39.95
C ILE A 25 29.84 -10.12 39.77
N HIS A 26 30.35 -9.10 40.46
CA HIS A 26 31.78 -8.87 40.57
C HIS A 26 32.37 -9.73 41.70
N GLY A 27 33.64 -10.12 41.57
CA GLY A 27 34.44 -10.64 42.71
C GLY A 27 34.67 -9.54 43.75
N PRO A 28 35.32 -9.80 44.90
CA PRO A 28 35.48 -8.81 45.97
C PRO A 28 36.08 -7.50 45.41
N VAL A 29 35.32 -6.40 45.53
CA VAL A 29 35.75 -5.06 45.11
C VAL A 29 36.62 -4.43 46.18
N THR A 30 37.75 -3.89 45.75
CA THR A 30 38.61 -3.04 46.57
C THR A 30 37.89 -1.71 46.86
N PRO A 31 37.84 -1.22 48.11
CA PRO A 31 37.24 0.07 48.40
C PRO A 31 37.91 1.19 47.59
N GLY A 32 37.14 1.87 46.71
CA GLY A 32 37.61 3.02 45.93
C GLY A 32 37.83 2.77 44.42
N GLU A 33 37.61 1.55 43.92
CA GLU A 33 37.75 1.24 42.49
C GLU A 33 36.51 1.69 41.69
N VAL A 34 36.73 2.38 40.56
CA VAL A 34 35.67 2.88 39.67
C VAL A 34 35.70 2.10 38.36
N ASP A 35 34.74 1.19 38.18
CA ASP A 35 34.60 0.42 36.94
C ASP A 35 33.85 1.22 35.85
N ASN A 36 34.54 1.48 34.74
CA ASN A 36 33.96 2.16 33.58
C ASN A 36 33.44 1.16 32.54
N PHE A 37 32.11 0.99 32.48
CA PHE A 37 31.47 0.17 31.46
C PHE A 37 31.03 1.01 30.26
N LYS A 38 31.56 0.70 29.07
CA LYS A 38 31.07 1.28 27.81
C LYS A 38 29.94 0.42 27.25
N PHE A 39 28.73 0.95 27.25
CA PHE A 39 27.57 0.34 26.61
C PHE A 39 27.16 1.14 25.36
N GLN A 40 26.84 0.44 24.27
CA GLN A 40 26.23 1.01 23.08
C GLN A 40 24.86 0.36 22.87
N PRO A 41 23.74 1.08 23.13
CA PRO A 41 22.41 0.53 22.89
C PRO A 41 22.16 0.35 21.39
N ILE A 42 21.55 -0.78 21.02
CA ILE A 42 20.96 -0.98 19.70
C ILE A 42 19.44 -0.87 19.86
N ILE A 43 18.83 0.08 19.16
CA ILE A 43 17.37 0.24 19.14
C ILE A 43 16.83 -0.49 17.90
N ARG A 44 15.82 -1.34 18.10
CA ARG A 44 15.09 -2.00 17.02
C ARG A 44 13.61 -1.66 17.15
N LEU A 45 13.05 -1.05 16.10
CA LEU A 45 11.64 -0.74 16.02
C LEU A 45 10.93 -1.85 15.24
N TRP A 46 9.79 -2.29 15.74
CA TRP A 46 8.94 -3.30 15.10
C TRP A 46 7.54 -2.73 14.92
N LYS A 47 6.96 -2.87 13.73
CA LYS A 47 5.58 -2.47 13.46
C LYS A 47 4.63 -3.47 14.13
N THR A 48 3.82 -3.01 15.08
CA THR A 48 2.83 -3.83 15.81
C THR A 48 1.38 -3.52 15.41
N GLY A 49 1.14 -2.49 14.59
CA GLY A 49 -0.18 -2.04 14.17
C GLY A 49 -0.13 -1.06 13.00
N ASN A 50 -1.21 -0.31 12.78
CA ASN A 50 -1.22 0.84 11.86
C ASN A 50 -0.25 1.91 12.38
N ILE A 51 0.51 2.55 11.49
CA ILE A 51 1.48 3.58 11.84
C ILE A 51 0.90 4.95 11.51
N THR A 52 1.05 5.89 12.45
CA THR A 52 0.82 7.31 12.14
C THR A 52 2.18 7.95 11.93
N SER A 53 2.34 8.69 10.85
CA SER A 53 3.56 9.44 10.58
C SER A 53 3.83 10.44 11.71
N GLY A 54 5.08 10.58 12.12
CA GLY A 54 5.45 11.48 13.21
C GLY A 54 6.93 11.47 13.55
N ALA A 55 7.34 12.46 14.34
CA ALA A 55 8.69 12.52 14.89
C ALA A 55 8.87 11.44 15.96
N LEU A 56 9.93 10.65 15.85
CA LEU A 56 10.40 9.83 16.95
C LEU A 56 11.19 10.76 17.89
N SER A 57 10.53 11.25 18.93
CA SER A 57 11.11 12.25 19.84
C SER A 57 10.90 11.87 21.30
N GLY A 58 11.74 12.43 22.17
CA GLY A 58 11.67 12.20 23.61
C GLY A 58 12.39 10.94 24.09
N GLN A 59 12.18 10.62 25.37
CA GLN A 59 12.75 9.44 26.01
C GLN A 59 11.94 8.21 25.62
N ILE A 60 12.58 7.25 24.97
CA ILE A 60 11.94 6.01 24.47
C ILE A 60 12.26 4.79 25.32
N ALA A 61 13.30 4.85 26.15
CA ALA A 61 13.67 3.81 27.08
C ALA A 61 14.54 4.37 28.21
N ALA A 62 14.88 3.52 29.19
CA ALA A 62 15.88 3.84 30.20
C ALA A 62 16.65 2.57 30.60
N PHE A 63 17.93 2.74 30.94
CA PHE A 63 18.65 1.71 31.68
C PHE A 63 18.36 1.87 33.17
N ILE A 64 17.97 0.77 33.78
CA ILE A 64 17.78 0.66 35.23
C ILE A 64 18.97 -0.14 35.75
N ALA A 65 19.71 0.44 36.69
CA ALA A 65 20.80 -0.22 37.38
C ALA A 65 20.55 -0.22 38.90
N TYR A 66 21.18 -1.17 39.59
CA TYR A 66 21.09 -1.33 41.03
C TYR A 66 22.50 -1.44 41.60
N THR A 67 22.72 -0.85 42.78
CA THR A 67 23.91 -1.17 43.57
C THR A 67 23.72 -2.54 44.21
N ALA A 68 24.78 -3.35 44.25
CA ALA A 68 24.79 -4.58 45.03
C ALA A 68 25.59 -4.33 46.31
N GLN A 69 24.93 -4.39 47.47
CA GLN A 69 25.61 -4.46 48.78
C GLN A 69 25.18 -5.74 49.51
N TYR A 70 26.07 -6.27 50.35
CA TYR A 70 25.78 -7.41 51.23
C TYR A 70 24.60 -7.04 52.15
N GLY A 71 23.44 -7.66 51.92
CA GLY A 71 22.22 -7.45 52.73
C GLY A 71 21.13 -6.57 52.09
N GLY A 72 21.36 -5.99 50.91
CA GLY A 72 20.33 -5.24 50.17
C GLY A 72 20.92 -4.21 49.22
N GLY A 73 20.35 -4.08 48.02
CA GLY A 73 20.76 -3.11 47.00
C GLY A 73 19.80 -1.94 46.89
N SER A 74 20.28 -0.78 46.41
CA SER A 74 19.44 0.38 46.10
C SER A 74 19.42 0.65 44.59
N GLN A 75 18.30 1.14 44.06
CA GLN A 75 18.21 1.55 42.67
C GLN A 75 19.05 2.80 42.45
N VAL A 76 19.90 2.82 41.41
CA VAL A 76 20.60 4.04 41.01
C VAL A 76 19.73 4.84 40.04
N SER A 77 20.08 6.12 39.85
CA SER A 77 19.42 6.98 38.87
C SER A 77 19.38 6.32 37.49
N ASN A 78 18.19 6.28 36.89
CA ASN A 78 17.99 5.72 35.57
C ASN A 78 18.77 6.51 34.52
N ILE A 79 19.35 5.83 33.54
CA ILE A 79 20.00 6.48 32.40
C ILE A 79 18.99 6.54 31.25
N PRO A 80 18.45 7.71 30.90
CA PRO A 80 17.45 7.83 29.84
C PRO A 80 18.07 7.53 28.47
N ILE A 81 17.31 6.84 27.62
CA ILE A 81 17.61 6.64 26.20
C ILE A 81 16.64 7.50 25.41
N TYR A 82 17.17 8.53 24.77
CA TYR A 82 16.40 9.41 23.89
C TYR A 82 16.39 8.85 22.48
N ALA A 83 15.25 9.01 21.81
CA ALA A 83 15.24 8.91 20.36
C ALA A 83 16.16 9.98 19.77
N GLY A 84 16.97 9.60 18.78
CA GLY A 84 17.70 10.58 17.98
C GLY A 84 16.75 11.42 17.13
N SER A 85 17.28 12.33 16.31
CA SER A 85 16.50 13.05 15.30
C SER A 85 16.07 12.10 14.19
N GLY A 86 14.93 11.43 14.37
CA GLY A 86 14.35 10.52 13.40
C GLY A 86 12.85 10.71 13.27
N SER A 87 12.30 10.33 12.12
CA SER A 87 10.85 10.33 11.86
C SER A 87 10.41 8.97 11.38
N ILE A 88 9.20 8.56 11.75
CA ILE A 88 8.51 7.42 11.16
C ILE A 88 7.56 7.99 10.10
N THR A 89 7.71 7.56 8.84
CA THR A 89 6.83 7.97 7.74
C THR A 89 6.05 6.75 7.24
N GLN A 90 4.74 6.73 7.47
CA GLN A 90 3.81 5.90 6.71
C GLN A 90 3.31 6.74 5.54
N VAL A 91 3.63 6.33 4.33
CA VAL A 91 3.19 7.00 3.11
C VAL A 91 1.88 6.34 2.67
N ALA A 92 0.78 7.09 2.65
CA ALA A 92 -0.52 6.56 2.27
C ALA A 92 -1.30 7.53 1.38
N CYS A 93 -2.29 6.98 0.66
CA CYS A 93 -3.37 7.76 0.08
C CYS A 93 -4.71 7.20 0.52
N SER A 94 -5.67 8.07 0.81
CA SER A 94 -7.08 7.72 0.93
C SER A 94 -7.78 7.90 -0.42
N ILE A 95 -8.54 6.90 -0.85
CA ILE A 95 -9.34 6.98 -2.08
C ILE A 95 -10.58 7.84 -1.80
N THR A 96 -10.77 8.91 -2.56
CA THR A 96 -11.95 9.80 -2.41
C THR A 96 -13.09 9.41 -3.35
N THR A 97 -12.80 8.66 -4.42
CA THR A 97 -13.78 8.12 -5.39
C THR A 97 -13.71 6.59 -5.43
N PRO A 98 -14.22 5.88 -4.41
CA PRO A 98 -14.09 4.42 -4.33
C PRO A 98 -14.88 3.69 -5.42
N ASN A 99 -15.92 4.33 -5.96
CA ASN A 99 -16.76 3.79 -7.01
C ASN A 99 -16.64 4.69 -8.24
N LEU A 100 -16.21 4.11 -9.36
CA LEU A 100 -16.18 4.78 -10.67
C LEU A 100 -17.18 4.10 -11.60
N VAL A 101 -18.16 4.88 -12.04
CA VAL A 101 -19.19 4.42 -12.99
C VAL A 101 -19.01 5.22 -14.27
N PHE A 102 -18.79 4.54 -15.39
CA PHE A 102 -18.58 5.14 -16.69
C PHE A 102 -19.83 4.93 -17.56
N PRO A 103 -20.81 5.85 -17.54
CA PRO A 103 -21.97 5.75 -18.43
C PRO A 103 -21.55 6.10 -19.86
N ILE A 104 -21.09 5.09 -20.63
CA ILE A 104 -20.76 5.25 -22.06
C ILE A 104 -22.03 5.54 -22.88
N GLY A 105 -23.17 4.96 -22.46
CA GLY A 105 -24.46 5.14 -23.12
C GLY A 105 -24.64 4.23 -24.34
N ASP A 106 -25.73 4.45 -25.06
CA ASP A 106 -26.10 3.67 -26.23
C ASP A 106 -25.32 4.13 -27.47
N VAL A 107 -24.70 3.17 -28.16
CA VAL A 107 -23.92 3.40 -29.39
C VAL A 107 -24.50 2.53 -30.50
N LEU A 108 -24.78 3.15 -31.65
CA LEU A 108 -25.29 2.42 -32.82
C LEU A 108 -24.28 1.38 -33.28
N ALA A 109 -24.75 0.16 -33.58
CA ALA A 109 -23.90 -0.89 -34.12
C ALA A 109 -23.20 -0.47 -35.43
N SER A 110 -23.85 0.39 -36.23
CA SER A 110 -23.30 0.97 -37.47
C SER A 110 -22.18 2.00 -37.25
N SER A 111 -21.97 2.47 -36.02
CA SER A 111 -20.83 3.32 -35.68
C SER A 111 -19.54 2.52 -35.54
N PHE A 112 -19.64 1.19 -35.43
CA PHE A 112 -18.50 0.28 -35.50
C PHE A 112 -18.18 -0.06 -36.96
N GLY A 113 -16.92 -0.43 -37.21
CA GLY A 113 -16.41 -0.70 -38.54
C GLY A 113 -16.51 -2.18 -38.93
N SER A 114 -15.78 -2.56 -39.97
CA SER A 114 -15.61 -3.96 -40.40
C SER A 114 -14.34 -4.60 -39.86
N SER A 115 -13.49 -3.86 -39.15
CA SER A 115 -12.21 -4.31 -38.63
C SER A 115 -12.16 -4.29 -37.10
N ILE A 116 -11.41 -5.25 -36.54
CA ILE A 116 -11.03 -5.25 -35.12
C ILE A 116 -10.25 -3.97 -34.83
N GLY A 117 -10.53 -3.32 -33.69
CA GLY A 117 -9.84 -2.12 -33.24
C GLY A 117 -10.57 -0.80 -33.45
N THR A 118 -11.72 -0.81 -34.13
CA THR A 118 -12.55 0.40 -34.23
C THR A 118 -13.05 0.83 -32.85
N THR A 119 -12.89 2.12 -32.56
CA THR A 119 -13.42 2.77 -31.35
C THR A 119 -14.24 3.99 -31.80
N PRO A 120 -15.57 3.92 -31.79
CA PRO A 120 -16.41 5.04 -32.23
C PRO A 120 -16.18 6.30 -31.38
N ALA A 121 -16.23 7.48 -31.98
CA ALA A 121 -15.90 8.74 -31.30
C ALA A 121 -16.82 9.05 -30.10
N ASN A 122 -18.10 8.69 -30.21
CA ASN A 122 -19.12 8.87 -29.17
C ASN A 122 -19.25 7.66 -28.22
N ALA A 123 -18.33 6.70 -28.29
CA ALA A 123 -18.36 5.48 -27.49
C ALA A 123 -17.39 5.53 -26.30
N SER A 124 -17.29 6.68 -25.64
CA SER A 124 -16.39 6.86 -24.49
C SER A 124 -16.96 7.76 -23.41
N ASN A 125 -16.49 7.57 -22.19
CA ASN A 125 -16.81 8.40 -21.04
C ASN A 125 -15.56 8.58 -20.16
N ILE A 126 -15.40 9.77 -19.57
CA ILE A 126 -14.29 10.10 -18.68
C ILE A 126 -14.79 10.22 -17.25
N GLN A 127 -14.09 9.58 -16.32
CA GLN A 127 -14.29 9.76 -14.88
C GLN A 127 -12.96 10.00 -14.19
N ASN A 128 -13.01 10.73 -13.09
CA ASN A 128 -11.84 11.10 -12.33
C ASN A 128 -11.66 10.17 -11.13
N LEU A 129 -10.54 9.45 -11.09
CA LEU A 129 -10.07 8.79 -9.88
C LEU A 129 -9.43 9.84 -8.96
N GLY A 130 -10.11 10.15 -7.86
CA GLY A 130 -9.64 11.06 -6.83
C GLY A 130 -8.96 10.33 -5.68
N LEU A 131 -7.79 10.83 -5.28
CA LEU A 131 -7.04 10.39 -4.11
C LEU A 131 -6.66 11.61 -3.25
N ASN A 132 -6.44 11.40 -1.96
CA ASN A 132 -5.77 12.37 -1.09
C ASN A 132 -4.55 11.68 -0.48
N CYS A 133 -3.36 12.21 -0.79
CA CYS A 133 -2.09 11.52 -0.60
C CYS A 133 -1.13 12.30 0.30
N ASP A 134 -0.28 11.57 1.00
CA ASP A 134 0.90 12.17 1.64
C ASP A 134 1.95 12.58 0.59
N ALA A 135 2.73 13.61 0.92
CA ALA A 135 3.85 14.02 0.08
C ALA A 135 4.87 12.87 -0.06
N GLY A 136 5.26 12.58 -1.30
CA GLY A 136 6.18 11.48 -1.62
C GLY A 136 5.51 10.14 -1.89
N ALA A 137 4.17 10.02 -1.82
CA ALA A 137 3.47 8.80 -2.19
C ALA A 137 3.66 8.41 -3.65
N ASN A 138 4.27 7.25 -3.91
CA ASN A 138 4.37 6.71 -5.25
C ASN A 138 3.10 5.91 -5.59
N ILE A 139 2.17 6.54 -6.30
CA ILE A 139 0.87 5.97 -6.62
C ILE A 139 1.02 5.05 -7.81
N ASN A 140 0.71 3.79 -7.59
CA ASN A 140 0.71 2.75 -8.60
C ASN A 140 -0.68 2.14 -8.72
N VAL A 141 -1.01 1.69 -9.91
CA VAL A 141 -2.32 1.11 -10.22
C VAL A 141 -2.17 -0.13 -11.10
N ALA A 142 -3.01 -1.12 -10.89
CA ALA A 142 -3.21 -2.23 -11.80
C ALA A 142 -4.71 -2.40 -12.07
N LEU A 143 -5.07 -2.72 -13.31
CA LEU A 143 -6.45 -3.05 -13.68
C LEU A 143 -6.61 -4.57 -13.69
N ASN A 144 -7.54 -5.08 -12.90
CA ASN A 144 -7.90 -6.50 -12.89
C ASN A 144 -9.33 -6.67 -13.41
N GLY A 145 -9.52 -7.69 -14.23
CA GLY A 145 -10.82 -8.00 -14.81
C GLY A 145 -10.73 -9.17 -15.77
N THR A 146 -11.88 -9.59 -16.29
CA THR A 146 -11.92 -10.68 -17.27
C THR A 146 -11.48 -10.15 -18.63
N GLN A 147 -10.42 -10.72 -19.20
CA GLN A 147 -9.98 -10.38 -20.55
C GLN A 147 -11.01 -10.84 -21.60
N ASN A 148 -11.24 -10.02 -22.62
CA ASN A 148 -12.03 -10.43 -23.78
C ASN A 148 -11.25 -11.46 -24.63
N PRO A 149 -11.76 -12.68 -24.82
CA PRO A 149 -11.04 -13.74 -25.52
C PRO A 149 -11.02 -13.57 -27.04
N ASP A 150 -11.79 -12.63 -27.58
CA ASP A 150 -11.89 -12.42 -29.03
C ASP A 150 -10.66 -11.71 -29.63
N VAL A 151 -9.79 -11.16 -28.78
CA VAL A 151 -8.59 -10.43 -29.18
C VAL A 151 -7.36 -10.85 -28.37
N GLY A 152 -6.20 -10.89 -29.01
CA GLY A 152 -4.93 -11.23 -28.35
C GLY A 152 -4.40 -10.15 -27.42
N THR A 153 -4.88 -8.91 -27.52
CA THR A 153 -4.47 -7.81 -26.64
C THR A 153 -5.06 -7.98 -25.25
N THR A 154 -4.22 -7.90 -24.23
CA THR A 154 -4.60 -8.02 -22.82
C THR A 154 -5.15 -6.72 -22.21
N SER A 155 -5.63 -5.77 -23.03
CA SER A 155 -6.15 -4.46 -22.59
C SER A 155 -7.66 -4.31 -22.68
N ILE A 156 -8.35 -5.34 -23.17
CA ILE A 156 -9.79 -5.30 -23.44
C ILE A 156 -10.52 -6.16 -22.42
N LEU A 157 -11.43 -5.54 -21.68
CA LEU A 157 -12.36 -6.19 -20.76
C LEU A 157 -13.47 -6.90 -21.53
N ALA A 158 -13.80 -8.11 -21.10
CA ALA A 158 -14.97 -8.84 -21.53
C ALA A 158 -16.24 -8.17 -20.97
N LEU A 159 -17.33 -8.32 -21.70
CA LEU A 159 -18.65 -7.90 -21.20
C LEU A 159 -19.12 -8.85 -20.09
N THR A 160 -19.80 -8.32 -19.09
CA THR A 160 -20.52 -9.12 -18.10
C THR A 160 -21.59 -9.97 -18.77
N ASN A 161 -21.73 -11.23 -18.35
CA ASN A 161 -22.65 -12.22 -18.94
C ASN A 161 -22.44 -12.46 -20.44
N ARG A 162 -21.21 -12.25 -20.95
CA ARG A 162 -20.86 -12.55 -22.35
C ARG A 162 -21.30 -13.96 -22.73
N GLY A 163 -21.99 -14.06 -23.88
CA GLY A 163 -22.53 -15.32 -24.40
C GLY A 163 -24.04 -15.43 -24.26
N SER A 164 -24.65 -14.66 -23.34
CA SER A 164 -26.10 -14.54 -23.22
C SER A 164 -26.74 -13.86 -24.43
N ALA A 165 -28.01 -14.15 -24.68
CA ALA A 165 -28.75 -13.66 -25.84
C ALA A 165 -28.97 -12.13 -25.85
N ASP A 166 -29.01 -11.50 -24.68
CA ASP A 166 -29.21 -10.06 -24.51
C ASP A 166 -27.91 -9.25 -24.46
N VAL A 167 -26.74 -9.89 -24.59
CA VAL A 167 -25.43 -9.26 -24.52
C VAL A 167 -24.83 -9.10 -25.92
N ALA A 168 -24.28 -7.91 -26.18
CA ALA A 168 -23.64 -7.60 -27.46
C ALA A 168 -22.46 -8.53 -27.75
N LYS A 169 -22.21 -8.81 -29.03
CA LYS A 169 -21.05 -9.58 -29.50
C LYS A 169 -20.15 -8.68 -30.34
N GLY A 170 -18.85 -8.99 -30.34
CA GLY A 170 -17.87 -8.25 -31.14
C GLY A 170 -17.43 -6.92 -30.54
N VAL A 171 -17.77 -6.65 -29.28
CA VAL A 171 -17.34 -5.46 -28.55
C VAL A 171 -16.82 -5.84 -27.16
N GLY A 172 -15.86 -5.06 -26.67
CA GLY A 172 -15.39 -5.07 -25.29
C GLY A 172 -15.20 -3.65 -24.79
N VAL A 173 -14.79 -3.52 -23.53
CA VAL A 173 -14.52 -2.21 -22.91
C VAL A 173 -13.02 -2.06 -22.68
N GLN A 174 -12.46 -0.90 -23.00
CA GLN A 174 -11.06 -0.57 -22.74
C GLN A 174 -10.99 0.62 -21.80
N LEU A 175 -10.16 0.53 -20.77
CA LEU A 175 -9.86 1.64 -19.87
C LEU A 175 -8.52 2.26 -20.24
N LEU A 176 -8.44 3.58 -20.21
CA LEU A 176 -7.25 4.35 -20.58
C LEU A 176 -6.90 5.38 -19.50
N TYR A 177 -5.60 5.65 -19.38
CA TYR A 177 -5.05 6.76 -18.63
C TYR A 177 -4.07 7.52 -19.53
N ASN A 178 -4.22 8.85 -19.64
CA ASN A 178 -3.44 9.70 -20.55
C ASN A 178 -3.36 9.15 -21.99
N GLY A 179 -4.48 8.64 -22.51
CA GLY A 179 -4.58 8.07 -23.85
C GLY A 179 -3.93 6.68 -24.02
N SER A 180 -3.27 6.14 -22.99
CA SER A 180 -2.67 4.81 -23.01
C SER A 180 -3.61 3.76 -22.40
N PRO A 181 -3.85 2.62 -23.06
CA PRO A 181 -4.66 1.54 -22.50
C PRO A 181 -4.03 0.93 -21.25
N PHE A 182 -4.85 0.62 -20.27
CA PHE A 182 -4.46 -0.30 -19.21
C PHE A 182 -4.26 -1.69 -19.78
N ILE A 183 -3.11 -2.30 -19.45
CA ILE A 183 -2.90 -3.72 -19.64
C ILE A 183 -3.38 -4.45 -18.38
N LEU A 184 -4.22 -5.46 -18.56
CA LEU A 184 -4.76 -6.25 -17.44
C LEU A 184 -3.63 -6.91 -16.66
N ASN A 185 -3.75 -6.88 -15.33
CA ASN A 185 -2.78 -7.42 -14.37
C ASN A 185 -1.37 -6.80 -14.48
N ASN A 186 -1.21 -5.68 -15.20
CA ASN A 186 0.04 -4.95 -15.27
C ASN A 186 0.01 -3.71 -14.38
N ARG A 187 1.05 -3.52 -13.58
CA ARG A 187 1.18 -2.37 -12.70
C ARG A 187 1.84 -1.21 -13.43
N ILE A 188 1.24 -0.03 -13.36
CA ILE A 188 1.82 1.22 -13.86
C ILE A 188 1.91 2.26 -12.74
N VAL A 189 2.87 3.17 -12.86
CA VAL A 189 3.00 4.34 -11.98
C VAL A 189 2.09 5.43 -12.54
N LEU A 190 1.19 5.98 -11.72
CA LEU A 190 0.37 7.13 -12.11
C LEU A 190 1.11 8.44 -11.88
N LYS A 191 1.65 8.61 -10.66
CA LYS A 191 2.33 9.82 -10.20
C LYS A 191 3.04 9.57 -8.87
N ARG A 192 4.14 10.29 -8.64
CA ARG A 192 4.68 10.53 -7.30
C ARG A 192 4.06 11.82 -6.74
N SER A 193 3.23 11.70 -5.71
CA SER A 193 2.46 12.83 -5.18
C SER A 193 3.36 13.86 -4.49
N SER A 194 3.03 15.14 -4.68
CA SER A 194 3.57 16.24 -3.88
C SER A 194 2.87 16.43 -2.53
N GLY A 195 1.83 15.62 -2.27
CA GLY A 195 0.96 15.74 -1.11
C GLY A 195 -0.33 16.48 -1.44
N GLY A 196 -1.41 16.11 -0.75
CA GLY A 196 -2.76 16.66 -0.92
C GLY A 196 -3.59 15.91 -1.96
N GLN A 197 -4.54 16.64 -2.58
CA GLN A 197 -5.50 16.06 -3.50
C GLN A 197 -4.87 15.76 -4.86
N GLU A 198 -5.06 14.54 -5.33
CA GLU A 198 -4.63 14.05 -6.63
C GLU A 198 -5.86 13.62 -7.43
N THR A 199 -5.84 13.88 -8.74
CA THR A 199 -6.95 13.54 -9.64
C THR A 199 -6.42 12.95 -10.93
N PHE A 200 -6.89 11.75 -11.27
CA PHE A 200 -6.47 10.99 -12.45
C PHE A 200 -7.65 10.79 -13.39
N PRO A 201 -7.71 11.48 -14.55
CA PRO A 201 -8.76 11.29 -15.53
C PRO A 201 -8.57 9.94 -16.22
N LEU A 202 -9.55 9.06 -16.05
CA LEU A 202 -9.62 7.75 -16.69
C LEU A 202 -10.69 7.81 -17.78
N THR A 203 -10.40 7.21 -18.94
CA THR A 203 -11.37 7.10 -20.03
C THR A 203 -11.77 5.65 -20.20
N ALA A 204 -13.06 5.34 -20.12
CA ALA A 204 -13.59 4.05 -20.57
C ALA A 204 -14.16 4.23 -21.98
N ARG A 205 -13.89 3.30 -22.89
CA ARG A 205 -14.44 3.31 -24.25
C ARG A 205 -14.78 1.91 -24.75
N TYR A 206 -15.73 1.83 -25.68
CA TYR A 206 -15.93 0.59 -26.44
C TYR A 206 -14.81 0.35 -27.43
N TYR A 207 -14.46 -0.92 -27.60
CA TYR A 207 -13.46 -1.40 -28.53
C TYR A 207 -14.03 -2.58 -29.31
N GLN A 208 -13.98 -2.51 -30.64
CA GLN A 208 -14.44 -3.58 -31.52
C GLN A 208 -13.48 -4.78 -31.47
N THR A 209 -13.99 -5.94 -31.07
CA THR A 209 -13.22 -7.18 -30.92
C THR A 209 -13.45 -8.21 -32.03
N LYS A 210 -14.46 -8.02 -32.88
CA LYS A 210 -14.72 -8.84 -34.08
C LYS A 210 -15.06 -7.96 -35.28
N THR A 211 -15.01 -8.53 -36.48
CA THR A 211 -15.38 -7.83 -37.73
C THR A 211 -16.86 -7.40 -37.80
N ALA A 212 -17.72 -8.00 -36.96
CA ALA A 212 -19.13 -7.63 -36.84
C ALA A 212 -19.53 -7.43 -35.38
N VAL A 213 -20.32 -6.40 -35.11
CA VAL A 213 -20.89 -6.08 -33.80
C VAL A 213 -22.39 -6.34 -33.83
N THR A 214 -22.91 -7.02 -32.81
CA THR A 214 -24.36 -7.24 -32.65
C THR A 214 -24.93 -6.35 -31.55
N THR A 215 -26.22 -6.01 -31.67
CA THR A 215 -26.94 -5.27 -30.64
C THR A 215 -27.07 -6.08 -29.35
N GLY A 216 -27.08 -5.39 -28.20
CA GLY A 216 -27.26 -5.97 -26.89
C GLY A 216 -26.64 -5.10 -25.80
N LYS A 217 -26.77 -5.52 -24.55
CA LYS A 217 -26.12 -4.88 -23.41
C LYS A 217 -24.60 -5.03 -23.53
N ALA A 218 -23.88 -3.96 -23.22
CA ALA A 218 -22.42 -3.93 -23.27
C ALA A 218 -21.84 -3.39 -21.95
N ASN A 219 -22.24 -4.01 -20.84
CA ASN A 219 -21.72 -3.72 -19.51
C ASN A 219 -20.41 -4.49 -19.27
N ALA A 220 -19.48 -3.89 -18.53
CA ALA A 220 -18.26 -4.55 -18.07
C ALA A 220 -17.96 -4.13 -16.63
N SER A 221 -17.26 -4.99 -15.90
CA SER A 221 -16.78 -4.71 -14.55
C SER A 221 -15.30 -5.05 -14.42
N ALA A 222 -14.60 -4.27 -13.60
CA ALA A 222 -13.18 -4.43 -13.32
C ALA A 222 -12.84 -3.78 -11.99
N THR A 223 -11.69 -4.15 -11.44
CA THR A 223 -11.15 -3.61 -10.19
C THR A 223 -9.86 -2.87 -10.48
N LEU A 224 -9.71 -1.67 -9.93
CA LEU A 224 -8.45 -0.93 -9.93
C LEU A 224 -7.76 -1.16 -8.58
N ASP A 225 -6.63 -1.86 -8.62
CA ASP A 225 -5.81 -2.11 -7.44
C ASP A 225 -4.77 -1.00 -7.30
N LEU A 226 -4.94 -0.19 -6.25
CA LEU A 226 -4.04 0.91 -5.93
C LEU A 226 -3.01 0.48 -4.88
N THR A 227 -1.74 0.78 -5.14
CA THR A 227 -0.63 0.49 -4.23
C THR A 227 0.25 1.72 -4.07
N TYR A 228 0.72 1.95 -2.84
CA TYR A 228 1.50 3.14 -2.47
C TYR A 228 2.83 2.69 -1.86
N GLN A 229 3.91 3.35 -2.28
CA GLN A 229 5.29 3.10 -1.83
C GLN A 229 6.00 4.42 -1.54
#